data_AF-A0A7Z9TBR7-F1
#
_entry.id   AF-A0A7Z9TBR7-F1
#
_cell.length_a   1.000
_cell.length_b   1.000
_cell.length_c   1.000
_cell.angle_alpha   90.00
_cell.angle_beta   90.00
_cell.angle_gamma   90.00
#
_symmetry.space_group_name_H-M   'P 1'
#
loop_
_entity.id
_entity.type
_entity.pdbx_description
1 polymer ?
#
loop_
_entity_poly.entity_id
_entity_poly.type
_entity_poly.pdbx_seq_one_letter_code
_entity_poly.pdbx_strand_id
1 'polypeptide(L)'
;MRLLNQCSASCYIILTALWLGITTLPLQGQPQSNLTQRSELDLVIGDRIGARPRFAVPNCLALTGDTQTEDAATTIASVLWSDLAFEREFLMVARDTTSTIPAPRTLTDIPFDAWRELGADGVVSCSVSRVSEDELRVQARLFNIRSLESAFGVEYSGSLQNVRLYGHQLADEIHRHQTGLNGIARSHLSFISDRDSQSALGLVPDRQTKEVYVADYDGANIRRVTVTRTLNITPNLSPAGRSLAYTSYRSGFPDVVISHIYEGRMDTPAGGTERVHNWLPSFSPDGAQLAFNSNRDGNIDIYIMNVDGTDTRRLTNHPGIDTSPTWSPLGHQIAFTSDRSGSPQIYVVDIDGTGLRRITFESYCDRPTWSPAPYNEIAYASRTGPGFDIKVVDLATNEVRQLTFGQGSNESPSYSPNGRHLAFSSSRGNGDKQIYLIGRDGRGLKKLTSRGNNEMPSWSR
;
A
#
# COMPACT_ATOMS: atom_id res chain seq x y z
N MET A 1 16.46 47.50 -50.52
CA MET A 1 17.33 48.32 -51.39
C MET A 1 18.14 47.35 -52.26
N ARG A 2 18.29 47.63 -53.56
CA ARG A 2 19.19 46.92 -54.51
C ARG A 2 20.64 46.97 -53.99
N LEU A 3 21.65 46.15 -54.32
CA LEU A 3 21.94 45.00 -55.20
C LEU A 3 23.48 44.75 -55.08
N LEU A 4 24.04 43.70 -55.72
CA LEU A 4 25.46 43.54 -56.13
C LEU A 4 26.46 43.34 -54.95
N ASN A 5 27.59 42.59 -55.02
CA ASN A 5 28.50 42.08 -56.07
C ASN A 5 29.08 40.69 -55.59
N GLN A 6 29.88 39.86 -56.30
CA GLN A 6 30.47 39.86 -57.66
C GLN A 6 30.88 38.45 -58.17
N CYS A 7 31.20 38.38 -59.46
CA CYS A 7 32.27 37.64 -60.20
C CYS A 7 33.37 36.85 -59.42
N SER A 8 34.04 35.82 -59.96
CA SER A 8 34.00 35.18 -61.32
C SER A 8 34.90 33.90 -61.42
N ALA A 9 34.69 33.11 -62.50
CA ALA A 9 35.63 32.17 -63.16
C ALA A 9 35.94 30.82 -62.43
N SER A 10 35.56 29.66 -62.99
CA SER A 10 36.26 28.83 -64.01
C SER A 10 37.36 27.92 -63.40
N CYS A 11 37.56 26.64 -63.76
CA CYS A 11 36.92 25.74 -64.72
C CYS A 11 37.26 24.25 -64.39
N TYR A 12 36.44 23.29 -64.82
CA TYR A 12 36.65 21.82 -64.86
C TYR A 12 37.10 21.04 -63.60
N ILE A 13 36.36 19.97 -63.26
CA ILE A 13 36.83 18.56 -63.23
C ILE A 13 35.69 17.61 -62.78
N ILE A 14 35.42 16.61 -63.61
CA ILE A 14 34.89 15.24 -63.34
C ILE A 14 33.96 15.05 -62.12
N LEU A 15 32.70 14.67 -62.39
CA LEU A 15 31.84 14.00 -61.39
C LEU A 15 32.37 12.60 -61.07
N THR A 16 33.05 12.46 -59.94
CA THR A 16 33.17 11.18 -59.23
C THR A 16 32.18 11.17 -58.06
N ALA A 17 31.08 10.43 -58.22
CA ALA A 17 30.15 10.17 -57.13
C ALA A 17 30.84 9.28 -56.08
N LEU A 18 31.30 9.89 -54.99
CA LEU A 18 31.90 9.19 -53.86
C LEU A 18 30.81 8.43 -53.12
N TRP A 19 30.62 7.16 -53.49
CA TRP A 19 29.85 6.19 -52.71
C TRP A 19 30.56 5.99 -51.37
N LEU A 20 30.16 6.77 -50.37
CA LEU A 20 30.44 6.46 -48.97
C LEU A 20 29.64 5.19 -48.62
N GLY A 21 30.28 4.05 -48.81
CA GLY A 21 29.78 2.77 -48.35
C GLY A 21 29.63 2.82 -46.83
N ILE A 22 28.39 3.03 -46.36
CA ILE A 22 28.02 2.82 -44.98
C ILE A 22 28.13 1.30 -44.76
N THR A 23 29.31 0.85 -44.32
CA THR A 23 29.46 -0.48 -43.75
C THR A 23 28.61 -0.53 -42.50
N THR A 24 27.42 -1.09 -42.62
CA THR A 24 26.58 -1.46 -41.49
C THR A 24 27.33 -2.51 -40.68
N LEU A 25 28.06 -2.05 -39.66
CA LEU A 25 28.51 -2.93 -38.59
C LEU A 25 27.28 -3.68 -38.08
N PRO A 26 27.27 -5.02 -38.07
CA PRO A 26 26.19 -5.73 -37.41
C PRO A 26 26.21 -5.29 -35.95
N LEU A 27 25.07 -4.84 -35.44
CA LEU A 27 24.93 -4.67 -33.99
C LEU A 27 25.25 -6.03 -33.36
N GLN A 28 26.37 -6.10 -32.64
CA GLN A 28 26.59 -7.19 -31.70
C GLN A 28 25.47 -7.07 -30.67
N GLY A 29 24.46 -7.92 -30.81
CA GLY A 29 23.40 -8.05 -29.84
C GLY A 29 24.04 -8.25 -28.47
N GLN A 30 23.64 -7.44 -27.50
CA GLN A 30 24.02 -7.69 -26.12
C GLN A 30 23.64 -9.13 -25.77
N PRO A 31 24.44 -9.85 -24.99
CA PRO A 31 24.07 -11.20 -24.56
C PRO A 31 22.76 -11.09 -23.77
N GLN A 32 21.65 -11.42 -24.43
CA GLN A 32 20.39 -11.66 -23.75
C GLN A 32 20.69 -12.78 -22.75
N SER A 33 20.55 -12.47 -21.47
CA SER A 33 20.51 -13.48 -20.43
C SER A 33 19.27 -14.33 -20.68
N ASN A 34 19.44 -15.37 -21.48
CA ASN A 34 18.46 -16.44 -21.66
C ASN A 34 18.26 -17.10 -20.30
N LEU A 35 17.33 -16.57 -19.51
CA LEU A 35 16.78 -17.19 -18.32
C LEU A 35 16.18 -18.51 -18.77
N THR A 36 17.01 -19.54 -18.73
CA THR A 36 16.66 -20.90 -19.13
C THR A 36 15.96 -21.55 -17.95
N GLN A 37 14.80 -20.99 -17.57
CA GLN A 37 13.94 -21.62 -16.58
C GLN A 37 13.33 -22.84 -17.25
N ARG A 38 13.92 -24.00 -16.95
CA ARG A 38 13.29 -25.29 -17.23
C ARG A 38 11.94 -25.30 -16.53
N SER A 39 10.95 -25.89 -17.19
CA SER A 39 9.57 -25.98 -16.72
C SER A 39 9.47 -26.71 -15.37
N GLU A 40 9.52 -25.96 -14.28
CA GLU A 40 8.75 -26.30 -13.08
C GLU A 40 7.27 -26.24 -13.49
N LEU A 41 6.48 -27.22 -13.05
CA LEU A 41 5.05 -27.26 -13.33
C LEU A 41 4.34 -26.29 -12.38
N ASP A 42 3.54 -25.37 -12.92
CA ASP A 42 2.67 -24.48 -12.13
C ASP A 42 1.65 -25.32 -11.33
N LEU A 43 2.01 -25.67 -10.09
CA LEU A 43 1.28 -26.66 -9.30
C LEU A 43 0.75 -26.03 -8.01
N VAL A 44 -0.50 -25.56 -8.07
CA VAL A 44 -1.22 -25.02 -6.90
C VAL A 44 -1.35 -26.12 -5.85
N ILE A 45 -0.92 -25.83 -4.63
CA ILE A 45 -0.90 -26.76 -3.51
C ILE A 45 -2.25 -26.66 -2.78
N GLY A 46 -3.03 -27.75 -2.81
CA GLY A 46 -4.26 -27.85 -2.04
C GLY A 46 -5.07 -29.10 -2.38
N ASP A 47 -5.78 -29.63 -1.39
CA ASP A 47 -6.55 -30.88 -1.54
C ASP A 47 -7.80 -30.74 -2.39
N ARG A 48 -8.40 -29.54 -2.41
CA ARG A 48 -9.59 -29.16 -3.15
C ARG A 48 -9.56 -27.67 -3.40
N ILE A 49 -10.22 -27.20 -4.47
CA ILE A 49 -10.46 -25.78 -4.71
C ILE A 49 -11.15 -25.18 -3.47
N GLY A 50 -10.56 -24.14 -2.87
CA GLY A 50 -11.06 -23.49 -1.64
C GLY A 50 -10.59 -24.10 -0.32
N ALA A 51 -9.81 -25.19 -0.32
CA ALA A 51 -9.08 -25.61 0.87
C ALA A 51 -7.88 -24.66 1.10
N ARG A 52 -7.63 -24.29 2.36
CA ARG A 52 -6.46 -23.46 2.73
C ARG A 52 -5.27 -24.39 3.00
N PRO A 53 -4.24 -24.41 2.13
CA PRO A 53 -3.10 -25.30 2.33
C PRO A 53 -2.32 -24.89 3.57
N ARG A 54 -1.70 -25.87 4.23
CA ARG A 54 -0.81 -25.66 5.35
C ARG A 54 0.64 -25.55 4.87
N PHE A 55 1.24 -24.38 5.03
CA PHE A 55 2.63 -24.14 4.68
C PHE A 55 3.55 -24.16 5.91
N ALA A 56 4.74 -24.72 5.72
CA ALA A 56 5.87 -24.60 6.61
C ALA A 56 6.93 -23.66 6.03
N VAL A 57 7.52 -22.82 6.88
CA VAL A 57 8.66 -21.96 6.54
C VAL A 57 9.73 -22.18 7.61
N PRO A 58 10.63 -23.16 7.43
CA PRO A 58 11.86 -23.27 8.22
C PRO A 58 12.77 -22.05 8.02
N ASN A 59 13.82 -21.93 8.85
CA ASN A 59 14.87 -20.94 8.65
C ASN A 59 15.59 -21.15 7.31
N CYS A 60 15.97 -20.06 6.64
CA CYS A 60 16.78 -20.16 5.43
C CYS A 60 18.21 -20.64 5.74
N LEU A 61 18.85 -21.27 4.77
CA LEU A 61 20.23 -21.74 4.86
C LEU A 61 21.21 -20.59 4.60
N ALA A 62 22.00 -20.21 5.60
CA ALA A 62 23.16 -19.36 5.39
C ALA A 62 24.29 -20.19 4.74
N LEU A 63 24.57 -19.95 3.46
CA LEU A 63 25.63 -20.63 2.71
C LEU A 63 27.00 -19.95 2.87
N THR A 64 27.00 -18.69 3.32
CA THR A 64 28.20 -17.97 3.75
C THR A 64 28.21 -17.95 5.28
N GLY A 65 29.28 -18.47 5.88
CA GLY A 65 29.44 -18.58 7.34
C GLY A 65 29.83 -17.26 8.00
N ASP A 66 29.02 -16.22 7.80
CA ASP A 66 29.17 -14.92 8.44
C ASP A 66 27.84 -14.50 9.09
N THR A 67 27.92 -13.78 10.21
CA THR A 67 26.75 -13.46 11.04
C THR A 67 25.72 -12.59 10.29
N GLN A 68 26.13 -11.76 9.33
CA GLN A 68 25.20 -10.94 8.56
C GLN A 68 24.36 -11.80 7.60
N THR A 69 24.95 -12.83 7.02
CA THR A 69 24.24 -13.82 6.19
C THR A 69 23.29 -14.68 7.05
N GLU A 70 23.69 -15.07 8.27
CA GLU A 70 22.86 -15.81 9.23
C GLU A 70 21.66 -14.99 9.76
N ASP A 71 21.89 -13.73 10.12
CA ASP A 71 20.85 -12.77 10.51
C ASP A 71 19.89 -12.49 9.35
N ALA A 72 20.41 -12.36 8.12
CA ALA A 72 19.60 -12.17 6.92
C ALA A 72 18.71 -13.40 6.64
N ALA A 73 19.27 -14.61 6.70
CA ALA A 73 18.56 -15.86 6.52
C ALA A 73 17.42 -16.03 7.54
N THR A 74 17.69 -15.72 8.82
CA THR A 74 16.70 -15.73 9.90
C THR A 74 15.61 -14.67 9.68
N THR A 75 16.00 -13.47 9.26
CA THR A 75 15.07 -12.37 9.00
C THR A 75 14.15 -12.67 7.82
N ILE A 76 14.66 -13.22 6.71
CA ILE A 76 13.87 -13.54 5.51
C ILE A 76 12.80 -14.60 5.85
N ALA A 77 13.18 -15.71 6.49
CA ALA A 77 12.23 -16.73 6.92
C ALA A 77 11.19 -16.18 7.91
N SER A 78 11.62 -15.31 8.83
CA SER A 78 10.75 -14.65 9.80
C SER A 78 9.75 -13.68 9.16
N VAL A 79 10.16 -12.92 8.14
CA VAL A 79 9.26 -12.02 7.41
C VAL A 79 8.28 -12.84 6.58
N LEU A 80 8.78 -13.78 5.76
CA LEU A 80 7.97 -14.67 4.92
C LEU A 80 6.88 -15.41 5.71
N TRP A 81 7.22 -16.03 6.85
CA TRP A 81 6.22 -16.71 7.68
C TRP A 81 5.15 -15.73 8.19
N SER A 82 5.55 -14.52 8.60
CA SER A 82 4.62 -13.50 9.11
C SER A 82 3.65 -13.05 8.03
N ASP A 83 4.14 -12.84 6.82
CA ASP A 83 3.36 -12.36 5.69
C ASP A 83 2.33 -13.41 5.23
N LEU A 84 2.76 -14.66 5.02
CA LEU A 84 1.86 -15.76 4.66
C LEU A 84 0.82 -16.03 5.77
N ALA A 85 1.20 -15.89 7.04
CA ALA A 85 0.26 -15.97 8.16
C ALA A 85 -0.72 -14.78 8.17
N PHE A 86 -0.24 -13.57 7.84
CA PHE A 86 -1.05 -12.36 7.86
C PHE A 86 -2.13 -12.39 6.79
N GLU A 87 -1.87 -12.97 5.61
CA GLU A 87 -2.88 -13.12 4.55
C GLU A 87 -4.10 -13.97 4.97
N ARG A 88 -3.96 -14.93 5.91
CA ARG A 88 -5.07 -15.82 6.38
C ARG A 88 -5.65 -16.78 5.32
N GLU A 89 -5.18 -16.72 4.07
CA GLU A 89 -5.50 -17.68 3.00
C GLU A 89 -4.77 -19.02 3.22
N PHE A 90 -3.64 -18.98 3.90
CA PHE A 90 -2.83 -20.15 4.24
C PHE A 90 -3.00 -20.50 5.71
N LEU A 91 -2.87 -21.79 6.03
CA LEU A 91 -2.58 -22.25 7.38
C LEU A 91 -1.07 -22.32 7.55
N MET A 92 -0.54 -22.01 8.72
CA MET A 92 0.91 -22.05 8.96
C MET A 92 1.25 -23.10 10.02
N VAL A 93 2.29 -23.89 9.76
CA VAL A 93 2.95 -24.68 10.81
C VAL A 93 3.62 -23.70 11.78
N ALA A 94 3.42 -23.90 13.08
CA ALA A 94 3.98 -23.01 14.11
C ALA A 94 5.52 -23.06 14.12
N ARG A 95 6.17 -21.90 14.34
CA ARG A 95 7.62 -21.76 14.12
C ARG A 95 8.48 -22.59 15.07
N ASP A 96 8.08 -22.64 16.34
CA ASP A 96 8.63 -23.55 17.34
C ASP A 96 8.63 -25.00 16.83
N THR A 97 7.53 -25.43 16.23
CA THR A 97 7.37 -26.76 15.63
C THR A 97 8.29 -26.92 14.41
N THR A 98 8.36 -25.92 13.52
CA THR A 98 9.29 -25.96 12.35
C THR A 98 10.76 -26.09 12.78
N SER A 99 11.14 -25.54 13.94
CA SER A 99 12.52 -25.61 14.46
C SER A 99 12.94 -26.97 15.01
N THR A 100 11.99 -27.91 15.17
CA THR A 100 12.30 -29.29 15.59
C THR A 100 12.79 -30.18 14.45
N ILE A 101 12.52 -29.80 13.20
CA ILE A 101 12.99 -30.51 12.01
C ILE A 101 14.43 -30.07 11.70
N PRO A 102 15.37 -31.00 11.45
CA PRO A 102 16.75 -30.65 11.08
C PRO A 102 16.80 -29.70 9.88
N ALA A 103 17.67 -28.69 9.96
CA ALA A 103 17.88 -27.77 8.83
C ALA A 103 18.38 -28.56 7.60
N PRO A 104 17.80 -28.32 6.40
CA PRO A 104 18.18 -29.03 5.19
C PRO A 104 19.63 -28.71 4.80
N ARG A 105 20.40 -29.65 4.23
CA ARG A 105 21.82 -29.37 3.89
C ARG A 105 21.98 -28.60 2.58
N THR A 106 20.96 -28.66 1.73
CA THR A 106 20.88 -27.97 0.44
C THR A 106 19.45 -27.52 0.20
N LEU A 107 19.22 -26.61 -0.75
CA LEU A 107 17.89 -26.10 -1.08
C LEU A 107 16.87 -27.20 -1.45
N THR A 108 17.35 -28.37 -1.91
CA THR A 108 16.53 -29.53 -2.34
C THR A 108 16.55 -30.72 -1.37
N ASP A 109 17.30 -30.66 -0.27
CA ASP A 109 17.43 -31.75 0.71
C ASP A 109 16.28 -31.71 1.73
N ILE A 110 15.05 -31.95 1.26
CA ILE A 110 13.83 -31.73 2.05
C ILE A 110 13.43 -33.02 2.80
N PRO A 111 13.29 -33.00 4.14
CA PRO A 111 12.78 -34.12 4.91
C PRO A 111 11.25 -34.21 4.78
N PHE A 112 10.77 -34.59 3.59
CA PHE A 112 9.34 -34.61 3.23
C PHE A 112 8.46 -35.39 4.22
N ASP A 113 8.93 -36.53 4.72
CA ASP A 113 8.17 -37.36 5.67
C ASP A 113 7.92 -36.62 6.99
N ALA A 114 8.91 -35.90 7.52
CA ALA A 114 8.77 -35.11 8.75
C ALA A 114 7.78 -33.93 8.56
N TRP A 115 7.82 -33.26 7.40
CA TRP A 115 6.83 -32.21 7.08
C TRP A 115 5.41 -32.78 6.92
N ARG A 116 5.29 -33.99 6.36
CA ARG A 116 4.01 -34.72 6.24
C ARG A 116 3.45 -35.11 7.61
N GLU A 117 4.29 -35.52 8.56
CA GLU A 117 3.89 -35.81 9.94
C GLU A 117 3.36 -34.57 10.68
N LEU A 118 3.90 -33.38 10.38
CA LEU A 118 3.34 -32.09 10.86
C LEU A 118 2.06 -31.64 10.11
N GLY A 119 1.63 -32.41 9.12
CA GLY A 119 0.48 -32.12 8.27
C GLY A 119 0.66 -30.89 7.40
N ALA A 120 1.89 -30.60 6.95
CA ALA A 120 2.15 -29.58 5.95
C ALA A 120 1.80 -30.10 4.55
N ASP A 121 1.11 -29.27 3.75
CA ASP A 121 0.83 -29.53 2.34
C ASP A 121 1.98 -29.01 1.45
N GLY A 122 2.68 -27.96 1.92
CA GLY A 122 3.86 -27.41 1.26
C GLY A 122 4.91 -26.89 2.24
N VAL A 123 6.17 -26.84 1.80
CA VAL A 123 7.30 -26.27 2.56
C VAL A 123 8.12 -25.32 1.71
N VAL A 124 8.45 -24.15 2.25
CA VAL A 124 9.38 -23.21 1.61
C VAL A 124 10.80 -23.49 2.09
N SER A 125 11.65 -23.92 1.18
CA SER A 125 13.09 -24.01 1.39
C SER A 125 13.74 -22.74 0.84
N CYS A 126 14.65 -22.12 1.58
CA CYS A 126 15.36 -20.93 1.14
C CYS A 126 16.83 -20.98 1.54
N SER A 127 17.68 -20.31 0.76
CA SER A 127 19.10 -20.17 1.04
C SER A 127 19.59 -18.76 0.72
N VAL A 128 20.53 -18.28 1.51
CA VAL A 128 21.12 -16.94 1.42
C VAL A 128 22.63 -17.09 1.32
N SER A 129 23.25 -16.41 0.36
CA SER A 129 24.69 -16.41 0.14
C SER A 129 25.17 -15.01 -0.19
N ARG A 130 26.34 -14.61 0.31
CA ARG A 130 26.96 -13.34 -0.02
C ARG A 130 27.63 -13.39 -1.40
N VAL A 131 27.36 -12.39 -2.24
CA VAL A 131 27.92 -12.25 -3.59
C VAL A 131 29.06 -11.22 -3.59
N SER A 132 28.90 -10.13 -2.85
CA SER A 132 29.93 -9.10 -2.62
C SER A 132 29.76 -8.47 -1.24
N GLU A 133 30.58 -7.48 -0.86
CA GLU A 133 30.51 -6.87 0.48
C GLU A 133 29.11 -6.32 0.82
N ASP A 134 28.39 -5.73 -0.14
CA ASP A 134 27.06 -5.16 0.07
C ASP A 134 25.91 -5.99 -0.54
N GLU A 135 26.18 -7.15 -1.17
CA GLU A 135 25.21 -7.89 -1.98
C GLU A 135 24.96 -9.33 -1.49
N LEU A 136 23.69 -9.67 -1.34
CA LEU A 136 23.22 -11.04 -1.13
C LEU A 136 22.58 -11.59 -2.41
N ARG A 137 22.72 -12.90 -2.61
CA ARG A 137 21.82 -13.74 -3.39
C ARG A 137 20.90 -14.49 -2.44
N VAL A 138 19.60 -14.48 -2.73
CA VAL A 138 18.56 -15.22 -2.03
C VAL A 138 17.91 -16.17 -3.03
N GLN A 139 17.89 -17.46 -2.74
CA GLN A 139 17.17 -18.46 -3.54
C GLN A 139 16.07 -19.08 -2.68
N ALA A 140 14.92 -19.36 -3.27
CA ALA A 140 13.81 -20.01 -2.57
C ALA A 140 13.04 -20.96 -3.48
N ARG A 141 12.47 -22.01 -2.89
CA ARG A 141 11.58 -22.97 -3.55
C ARG A 141 10.44 -23.39 -2.63
N LEU A 142 9.24 -23.45 -3.17
CA LEU A 142 8.07 -24.03 -2.51
C LEU A 142 7.88 -25.45 -3.04
N PHE A 143 8.04 -26.44 -2.15
CA PHE A 143 7.83 -27.84 -2.46
C PHE A 143 6.44 -28.30 -2.05
N ASN A 144 5.82 -29.15 -2.87
CA ASN A 144 4.57 -29.84 -2.55
C ASN A 144 4.89 -31.17 -1.83
N ILE A 145 4.36 -31.36 -0.61
CA ILE A 145 4.65 -32.54 0.22
C ILE A 145 3.99 -33.82 -0.31
N ARG A 146 2.95 -33.71 -1.15
CA ARG A 146 2.25 -34.85 -1.75
C ARG A 146 2.91 -35.34 -3.03
N SER A 147 3.29 -34.44 -3.94
CA SER A 147 3.97 -34.84 -5.20
C SER A 147 5.49 -35.00 -5.03
N LEU A 148 6.07 -34.46 -3.95
CA LEU A 148 7.52 -34.40 -3.71
C LEU A 148 8.28 -33.52 -4.72
N GLU A 149 7.55 -32.67 -5.46
CA GLU A 149 8.07 -31.80 -6.51
C GLU A 149 8.17 -30.34 -6.05
N SER A 150 9.08 -29.59 -6.69
CA SER A 150 9.11 -28.13 -6.59
C SER A 150 7.95 -27.56 -7.39
N ALA A 151 7.04 -26.86 -6.72
CA ALA A 151 5.90 -26.20 -7.34
C ALA A 151 6.24 -24.79 -7.85
N PHE A 152 7.27 -24.16 -7.29
CA PHE A 152 7.67 -22.78 -7.60
C PHE A 152 9.09 -22.53 -7.09
N GLY A 153 9.93 -21.85 -7.87
CA GLY A 153 11.30 -21.48 -7.49
C GLY A 153 11.73 -20.12 -8.04
N VAL A 154 12.46 -19.35 -7.22
CA VAL A 154 12.92 -17.99 -7.53
C VAL A 154 14.32 -17.69 -6.97
N GLU A 155 14.97 -16.71 -7.58
CA GLU A 155 16.26 -16.16 -7.16
C GLU A 155 16.20 -14.62 -7.20
N TYR A 156 16.72 -13.97 -6.15
CA TYR A 156 16.96 -12.54 -6.09
C TYR A 156 18.45 -12.28 -5.87
N SER A 157 18.94 -11.12 -6.31
CA SER A 157 20.24 -10.59 -5.92
C SER A 157 20.15 -9.08 -5.70
N GLY A 158 20.84 -8.56 -4.68
CA GLY A 158 20.79 -7.14 -4.34
C GLY A 158 21.30 -6.82 -2.93
N SER A 159 21.06 -5.58 -2.49
CA SER A 159 21.65 -5.04 -1.26
C SER A 159 21.29 -5.80 0.03
N LEU A 160 22.27 -5.94 0.91
CA LEU A 160 22.15 -6.33 2.32
C LEU A 160 21.21 -5.44 3.14
N GLN A 161 20.95 -4.20 2.72
CA GLN A 161 20.02 -3.30 3.42
C GLN A 161 18.54 -3.68 3.17
N ASN A 162 18.26 -4.49 2.14
CA ASN A 162 16.90 -4.83 1.69
C ASN A 162 16.44 -6.22 2.15
N VAL A 163 17.07 -6.81 3.17
CA VAL A 163 16.78 -8.19 3.65
C VAL A 163 15.29 -8.46 3.88
N ARG A 164 14.56 -7.53 4.49
CA ARG A 164 13.10 -7.65 4.70
C ARG A 164 12.31 -7.68 3.39
N LEU A 165 12.74 -6.91 2.39
CA LEU A 165 12.07 -6.83 1.08
C LEU A 165 12.11 -8.18 0.35
N TYR A 166 13.17 -8.99 0.50
CA TYR A 166 13.21 -10.34 -0.08
C TYR A 166 12.16 -11.26 0.55
N GLY A 167 11.96 -11.18 1.88
CA GLY A 167 10.90 -11.93 2.56
C GLY A 167 9.50 -11.51 2.07
N HIS A 168 9.25 -10.20 1.99
CA HIS A 168 7.98 -9.66 1.50
C HIS A 168 7.73 -9.98 0.02
N GLN A 169 8.75 -9.89 -0.83
CA GLN A 169 8.64 -10.24 -2.25
C GLN A 169 8.34 -11.73 -2.44
N LEU A 170 9.03 -12.60 -1.70
CA LEU A 170 8.80 -14.04 -1.73
C LEU A 170 7.39 -14.41 -1.24
N ALA A 171 6.88 -13.71 -0.22
CA ALA A 171 5.50 -13.88 0.24
C ALA A 171 4.47 -13.47 -0.83
N ASP A 172 4.64 -12.30 -1.47
CA ASP A 172 3.80 -11.82 -2.57
C ASP A 172 3.83 -12.76 -3.78
N GLU A 173 4.98 -13.35 -4.10
CA GLU A 173 5.15 -14.26 -5.23
C GLU A 173 4.55 -15.63 -4.97
N ILE A 174 4.76 -16.21 -3.77
CA ILE A 174 4.07 -17.42 -3.33
C ILE A 174 2.55 -17.19 -3.28
N HIS A 175 2.10 -16.06 -2.75
CA HIS A 175 0.68 -15.72 -2.73
C HIS A 175 0.09 -15.68 -4.14
N ARG A 176 0.76 -14.99 -5.07
CA ARG A 176 0.31 -14.88 -6.47
C ARG A 176 0.32 -16.22 -7.19
N HIS A 177 1.34 -17.07 -6.97
CA HIS A 177 1.38 -18.41 -7.54
C HIS A 177 0.23 -19.30 -7.02
N GLN A 178 -0.09 -19.23 -5.72
CA GLN A 178 -1.11 -20.09 -5.12
C GLN A 178 -2.56 -19.59 -5.30
N THR A 179 -2.77 -18.29 -5.54
CA THR A 179 -4.13 -17.68 -5.57
C THR A 179 -4.47 -16.96 -6.86
N GLY A 180 -3.49 -16.64 -7.71
CA GLY A 180 -3.63 -15.73 -8.85
C GLY A 180 -3.77 -14.24 -8.48
N LEU A 181 -3.75 -13.90 -7.19
CA LEU A 181 -3.98 -12.54 -6.68
C LEU A 181 -2.69 -11.93 -6.12
N ASN A 182 -2.57 -10.60 -6.18
CA ASN A 182 -1.47 -9.89 -5.52
C ASN A 182 -1.61 -9.99 -4.00
N GLY A 183 -0.52 -10.40 -3.33
CA GLY A 183 -0.37 -10.28 -1.88
C GLY A 183 -0.15 -8.82 -1.45
N ILE A 184 -0.08 -8.62 -0.14
CA ILE A 184 0.04 -7.29 0.49
C ILE A 184 1.36 -7.09 1.23
N ALA A 185 2.32 -8.00 1.13
CA ALA A 185 3.52 -7.98 1.96
C ALA A 185 4.41 -6.75 1.68
N ARG A 186 4.39 -6.24 0.44
CA ARG A 186 5.09 -4.99 0.04
C ARG A 186 4.22 -3.73 0.10
N SER A 187 3.01 -3.82 0.67
CA SER A 187 2.14 -2.68 0.88
C SER A 187 2.63 -1.80 2.03
N HIS A 188 2.16 -0.55 2.05
CA HIS A 188 2.60 0.46 3.01
C HIS A 188 1.41 1.11 3.71
N LEU A 189 1.63 1.61 4.93
CA LEU A 189 0.67 2.39 5.69
C LEU A 189 1.21 3.80 5.94
N SER A 190 0.45 4.81 5.51
CA SER A 190 0.66 6.20 5.91
C SER A 190 -0.24 6.55 7.11
N PHE A 191 0.22 7.39 8.03
CA PHE A 191 -0.55 7.85 9.20
C PHE A 191 0.05 9.14 9.76
N ILE A 192 -0.69 9.88 10.59
CA ILE A 192 -0.14 11.03 11.33
C ILE A 192 0.38 10.63 12.69
N SER A 193 1.49 11.23 13.15
CA SER A 193 2.02 10.98 14.49
C SER A 193 2.74 12.17 15.13
N ASP A 194 2.68 12.25 16.46
CA ASP A 194 3.44 13.19 17.31
C ASP A 194 4.71 12.57 17.93
N ARG A 195 5.10 11.35 17.50
CA ARG A 195 6.16 10.52 18.10
C ARG A 195 7.56 11.15 18.23
N ASP A 196 7.86 12.17 17.43
CA ASP A 196 9.12 12.92 17.43
C ASP A 196 9.04 14.18 18.30
N SER A 197 7.88 14.44 18.89
CA SER A 197 7.58 15.44 19.91
C SER A 197 8.15 16.84 19.63
N GLN A 198 7.94 17.32 18.40
CA GLN A 198 8.37 18.66 17.99
C GLN A 198 7.30 19.71 18.30
N SER A 199 7.69 20.76 19.02
CA SER A 199 6.83 21.93 19.27
C SER A 199 6.54 22.71 17.98
N ALA A 200 5.30 23.14 17.81
CA ALA A 200 4.88 24.00 16.70
C ALA A 200 5.56 25.38 16.78
N LEU A 201 5.79 25.98 15.61
CA LEU A 201 6.09 27.41 15.52
C LEU A 201 4.80 28.20 15.76
N GLY A 202 4.70 28.95 16.85
CA GLY A 202 3.53 29.79 17.14
C GLY A 202 3.42 30.27 18.58
N LEU A 203 2.33 31.00 18.86
CA LEU A 203 2.04 31.64 20.16
C LEU A 203 1.52 30.69 21.26
N VAL A 204 1.40 29.39 20.97
CA VAL A 204 0.88 28.38 21.91
C VAL A 204 2.04 27.49 22.36
N PRO A 205 2.51 27.61 23.62
CA PRO A 205 3.51 26.71 24.18
C PRO A 205 3.07 25.25 24.12
N ASP A 206 4.04 24.34 24.02
CA ASP A 206 3.90 22.88 24.09
C ASP A 206 2.89 22.21 23.12
N ARG A 207 2.46 22.92 22.07
CA ARG A 207 1.66 22.30 21.00
C ARG A 207 2.52 21.33 20.18
N GLN A 208 2.42 20.05 20.49
CA GLN A 208 3.03 18.96 19.74
C GLN A 208 2.51 18.94 18.29
N THR A 209 3.43 18.98 17.32
CA THR A 209 3.11 18.87 15.90
C THR A 209 2.91 17.41 15.50
N LYS A 210 1.86 17.16 14.72
CA LYS A 210 1.65 15.89 14.05
C LYS A 210 2.17 16.01 12.62
N GLU A 211 3.08 15.12 12.28
CA GLU A 211 3.65 14.98 10.94
C GLU A 211 3.14 13.67 10.31
N VAL A 212 3.19 13.55 8.99
CA VAL A 212 2.88 12.30 8.29
C VAL A 212 4.10 11.37 8.33
N TYR A 213 3.83 10.10 8.60
CA TYR A 213 4.79 9.00 8.53
C TYR A 213 4.28 7.95 7.54
N VAL A 214 5.21 7.15 7.01
CA VAL A 214 4.95 5.95 6.22
C VAL A 214 5.70 4.79 6.85
N ALA A 215 5.09 3.61 6.87
CA ALA A 215 5.65 2.36 7.37
C ALA A 215 5.38 1.21 6.38
N ASP A 216 6.11 0.11 6.51
CA ASP A 216 5.71 -1.19 5.97
C ASP A 216 4.36 -1.60 6.59
N TYR A 217 3.57 -2.43 5.90
CA TYR A 217 2.26 -2.88 6.40
C TYR A 217 2.34 -3.56 7.79
N ASP A 218 3.47 -4.20 8.13
CA ASP A 218 3.68 -4.92 9.38
C ASP A 218 4.14 -4.03 10.55
N GLY A 219 4.42 -2.75 10.28
CA GLY A 219 4.83 -1.73 11.25
C GLY A 219 6.33 -1.43 11.27
N ALA A 220 7.14 -2.07 10.44
CA ALA A 220 8.56 -1.77 10.32
C ALA A 220 8.85 -0.52 9.46
N ASN A 221 10.13 -0.15 9.37
CA ASN A 221 10.67 0.88 8.47
C ASN A 221 9.94 2.24 8.54
N ILE A 222 9.44 2.60 9.74
CA ILE A 222 8.66 3.83 9.93
C ILE A 222 9.54 5.05 9.66
N ARG A 223 9.24 5.76 8.58
CA ARG A 223 9.90 6.98 8.14
C ARG A 223 8.96 8.18 8.18
N ARG A 224 9.48 9.34 8.56
CA ARG A 224 8.76 10.61 8.53
C ARG A 224 8.78 11.20 7.11
N VAL A 225 7.63 11.65 6.61
CA VAL A 225 7.49 12.25 5.28
C VAL A 225 7.50 13.78 5.36
N THR A 226 6.75 14.36 6.30
CA THR A 226 6.65 15.82 6.45
C THR A 226 7.51 16.32 7.61
N VAL A 227 8.10 17.51 7.45
CA VAL A 227 9.03 18.14 8.42
C VAL A 227 8.72 19.62 8.65
N THR A 228 7.52 20.06 8.27
CA THR A 228 7.18 21.48 8.14
C THR A 228 6.85 22.15 9.48
N ARG A 229 6.68 21.38 10.57
CA ARG A 229 6.26 21.86 11.90
C ARG A 229 4.91 22.60 11.87
N THR A 230 4.09 22.26 10.89
CA THR A 230 2.72 22.74 10.70
C THR A 230 1.77 21.56 10.84
N LEU A 231 0.49 21.82 11.09
CA LEU A 231 -0.49 20.74 11.12
C LEU A 231 -0.64 20.12 9.72
N ASN A 232 -0.30 18.84 9.60
CA ASN A 232 -0.49 18.02 8.41
C ASN A 232 -1.40 16.84 8.79
N ILE A 233 -2.56 16.71 8.14
CA ILE A 233 -3.60 15.74 8.50
C ILE A 233 -4.18 15.01 7.29
N THR A 234 -4.84 13.88 7.57
CA THR A 234 -5.51 13.02 6.57
C THR A 234 -4.63 12.67 5.38
N PRO A 235 -3.53 11.93 5.62
CA PRO A 235 -2.71 11.39 4.55
C PRO A 235 -3.52 10.39 3.72
N ASN A 236 -3.41 10.51 2.41
CA ASN A 236 -3.89 9.53 1.45
C ASN A 236 -2.79 9.23 0.44
N LEU A 237 -2.36 7.97 0.39
CA LEU A 237 -1.30 7.53 -0.51
C LEU A 237 -1.88 7.25 -1.90
N SER A 238 -1.19 7.73 -2.94
CA SER A 238 -1.50 7.38 -4.33
C SER A 238 -1.45 5.85 -4.55
N PRO A 239 -2.22 5.31 -5.51
CA PRO A 239 -2.19 3.88 -5.83
C PRO A 239 -0.78 3.37 -6.19
N ALA A 240 0.04 4.18 -6.86
CA ALA A 240 1.42 3.82 -7.18
C ALA A 240 2.40 3.91 -6.00
N GLY A 241 1.96 4.36 -4.81
CA GLY A 241 2.80 4.51 -3.61
C GLY A 241 3.86 5.62 -3.67
N ARG A 242 3.93 6.39 -4.76
CA ARG A 242 4.98 7.39 -5.01
C ARG A 242 4.67 8.78 -4.48
N SER A 243 3.40 9.12 -4.41
CA SER A 243 2.91 10.44 -4.00
C SER A 243 1.90 10.31 -2.87
N LEU A 244 1.81 11.35 -2.04
CA LEU A 244 0.96 11.44 -0.87
C LEU A 244 0.19 12.76 -0.91
N ALA A 245 -1.14 12.69 -0.93
CA ALA A 245 -2.00 13.86 -0.74
C ALA A 245 -2.34 13.98 0.76
N TYR A 246 -2.38 15.20 1.28
CA TYR A 246 -2.78 15.48 2.66
C TYR A 246 -3.29 16.92 2.79
N THR A 247 -4.03 17.20 3.88
CA THR A 247 -4.40 18.57 4.22
C THR A 247 -3.25 19.20 5.00
N SER A 248 -2.74 20.35 4.55
CA SER A 248 -1.67 21.10 5.22
C SER A 248 -2.13 22.50 5.61
N TYR A 249 -1.74 22.94 6.81
CA TYR A 249 -1.97 24.31 7.30
C TYR A 249 -0.75 25.23 7.06
N ARG A 250 0.18 24.84 6.18
CA ARG A 250 1.44 25.58 5.92
C ARG A 250 1.27 27.00 5.40
N SER A 251 0.11 27.31 4.82
CA SER A 251 -0.22 28.63 4.26
C SER A 251 -1.01 29.52 5.25
N GLY A 252 -1.17 29.09 6.52
CA GLY A 252 -2.03 29.73 7.52
C GLY A 252 -3.49 29.26 7.47
N PHE A 253 -3.95 28.80 6.31
CA PHE A 253 -5.24 28.13 6.08
C PHE A 253 -5.04 26.68 5.61
N PRO A 254 -6.04 25.79 5.78
CA PRO A 254 -5.99 24.42 5.28
C PRO A 254 -6.14 24.34 3.77
N ASP A 255 -5.19 23.65 3.13
CA ASP A 255 -5.23 23.35 1.70
C ASP A 255 -4.72 21.93 1.39
N VAL A 256 -5.06 21.40 0.22
CA VAL A 256 -4.60 20.10 -0.27
C VAL A 256 -3.21 20.23 -0.86
N VAL A 257 -2.25 19.50 -0.28
CA VAL A 257 -0.87 19.40 -0.77
C VAL A 257 -0.59 17.97 -1.21
N ILE A 258 0.09 17.82 -2.35
CA ILE A 258 0.66 16.54 -2.81
C ILE A 258 2.17 16.59 -2.60
N SER A 259 2.73 15.65 -1.85
CA SER A 259 4.19 15.40 -1.81
C SER A 259 4.55 14.21 -2.68
N HIS A 260 5.51 14.40 -3.59
CA HIS A 260 6.11 13.34 -4.42
C HIS A 260 7.34 12.79 -3.69
N ILE A 261 7.13 11.68 -2.98
CA ILE A 261 7.98 11.22 -1.86
C ILE A 261 9.43 10.94 -2.32
N TYR A 262 9.60 10.51 -3.57
CA TYR A 262 10.90 10.18 -4.16
C TYR A 262 11.53 11.32 -4.98
N GLU A 263 10.78 12.37 -5.28
CA GLU A 263 11.24 13.55 -6.05
C GLU A 263 11.64 14.72 -5.14
N GLY A 264 11.18 14.74 -3.88
CA GLY A 264 11.33 15.89 -2.99
C GLY A 264 10.48 17.10 -3.41
N ARG A 265 9.53 16.91 -4.34
CA ARG A 265 8.66 17.95 -4.90
C ARG A 265 7.30 18.00 -4.18
N MET A 266 6.72 19.19 -4.09
CA MET A 266 5.38 19.40 -3.53
C MET A 266 4.54 20.30 -4.43
N ASP A 267 3.28 19.91 -4.64
CA ASP A 267 2.27 20.68 -5.39
C ASP A 267 1.10 21.05 -4.47
N THR A 268 0.39 22.13 -4.80
CA THR A 268 -0.82 22.57 -4.07
C THR A 268 -1.99 22.75 -5.06
N PRO A 269 -2.56 21.66 -5.60
CA PRO A 269 -3.45 21.71 -6.76
C PRO A 269 -4.83 22.34 -6.49
N ALA A 270 -5.32 22.31 -5.25
CA ALA A 270 -6.69 22.78 -4.95
C ALA A 270 -6.83 24.32 -4.85
N GLY A 271 -5.72 25.06 -4.77
CA GLY A 271 -5.69 26.52 -4.87
C GLY A 271 -6.43 27.27 -3.76
N GLY A 272 -6.17 26.94 -2.49
CA GLY A 272 -6.80 27.55 -1.33
C GLY A 272 -6.41 29.00 -1.06
N THR A 273 -7.22 29.68 -0.25
CA THR A 273 -7.03 31.05 0.26
C THR A 273 -7.59 31.16 1.68
N GLU A 274 -7.41 32.29 2.37
CA GLU A 274 -8.01 32.56 3.69
C GLU A 274 -9.54 32.44 3.76
N ARG A 275 -10.23 32.42 2.60
CA ARG A 275 -11.69 32.23 2.50
C ARG A 275 -12.07 30.90 1.86
N VAL A 276 -11.15 30.29 1.11
CA VAL A 276 -11.36 29.06 0.33
C VAL A 276 -10.42 27.98 0.85
N HIS A 277 -10.98 27.08 1.62
CA HIS A 277 -10.31 25.98 2.29
C HIS A 277 -10.58 24.66 1.57
N ASN A 278 -9.59 23.78 1.58
CA ASN A 278 -9.68 22.46 0.96
C ASN A 278 -9.15 21.40 1.95
N TRP A 279 -9.88 20.30 2.11
CA TRP A 279 -9.54 19.24 3.07
C TRP A 279 -9.80 17.83 2.52
N LEU A 280 -9.30 16.84 3.25
CA LEU A 280 -9.62 15.41 3.11
C LEU A 280 -9.44 14.86 1.68
N PRO A 281 -8.25 15.02 1.06
CA PRO A 281 -8.02 14.54 -0.29
C PRO A 281 -8.01 13.00 -0.36
N SER A 282 -8.56 12.46 -1.44
CA SER A 282 -8.53 11.04 -1.77
C SER A 282 -8.23 10.85 -3.27
N PHE A 283 -7.19 10.09 -3.59
CA PHE A 283 -6.85 9.71 -4.96
C PHE A 283 -7.87 8.74 -5.56
N SER A 284 -8.18 8.94 -6.83
CA SER A 284 -8.89 7.96 -7.65
C SER A 284 -8.07 6.66 -7.78
N PRO A 285 -8.70 5.50 -8.09
CA PRO A 285 -8.01 4.21 -8.18
C PRO A 285 -6.92 4.15 -9.26
N ASP A 286 -7.04 4.96 -10.31
CA ASP A 286 -6.04 5.13 -11.37
C ASP A 286 -4.97 6.19 -11.03
N GLY A 287 -5.15 6.96 -9.95
CA GLY A 287 -4.26 8.04 -9.53
C GLY A 287 -4.31 9.31 -10.40
N ALA A 288 -5.26 9.43 -11.33
CA ALA A 288 -5.39 10.59 -12.22
C ALA A 288 -6.12 11.79 -11.60
N GLN A 289 -7.00 11.53 -10.62
CA GLN A 289 -7.88 12.53 -10.01
C GLN A 289 -7.81 12.53 -8.48
N LEU A 290 -8.23 13.66 -7.90
CA LEU A 290 -8.47 13.83 -6.47
C LEU A 290 -9.93 14.17 -6.23
N ALA A 291 -10.55 13.47 -5.28
CA ALA A 291 -11.76 13.94 -4.61
C ALA A 291 -11.35 14.61 -3.29
N PHE A 292 -12.00 15.71 -2.93
CA PHE A 292 -11.72 16.48 -1.71
C PHE A 292 -12.97 17.27 -1.31
N ASN A 293 -13.04 17.77 -0.08
CA ASN A 293 -14.11 18.70 0.31
C ASN A 293 -13.59 20.14 0.37
N SER A 294 -14.42 21.10 -0.06
CA SER A 294 -14.06 22.52 -0.14
C SER A 294 -15.23 23.41 0.21
N ASN A 295 -14.95 24.58 0.80
CA ASN A 295 -15.96 25.61 1.07
C ASN A 295 -16.05 26.68 -0.03
N ARG A 296 -15.46 26.46 -1.22
CA ARG A 296 -15.29 27.50 -2.26
C ARG A 296 -16.58 28.15 -2.74
N ASP A 297 -17.69 27.41 -2.76
CA ASP A 297 -19.03 27.92 -3.08
C ASP A 297 -19.89 28.23 -1.84
N GLY A 298 -19.24 28.50 -0.69
CA GLY A 298 -19.87 28.96 0.55
C GLY A 298 -20.29 27.84 1.53
N ASN A 299 -20.76 26.70 1.03
CA ASN A 299 -20.97 25.48 1.82
C ASN A 299 -19.81 24.49 1.64
N ILE A 300 -19.63 23.58 2.60
CA ILE A 300 -18.65 22.49 2.47
C ILE A 300 -19.28 21.36 1.64
N ASP A 301 -18.85 21.27 0.38
CA ASP A 301 -19.29 20.25 -0.57
C ASP A 301 -18.12 19.39 -1.06
N ILE A 302 -18.41 18.28 -1.73
CA ILE A 302 -17.40 17.44 -2.40
C ILE A 302 -17.07 18.01 -3.78
N TYR A 303 -15.79 17.99 -4.13
CA TYR A 303 -15.23 18.39 -5.42
C TYR A 303 -14.34 17.27 -5.97
N ILE A 304 -14.23 17.23 -7.30
CA ILE A 304 -13.26 16.39 -8.03
C ILE A 304 -12.40 17.30 -8.89
N MET A 305 -11.12 17.00 -9.02
CA MET A 305 -10.17 17.65 -9.93
C MET A 305 -9.14 16.66 -10.45
N ASN A 306 -8.44 16.99 -11.54
CA ASN A 306 -7.23 16.28 -11.95
C ASN A 306 -6.09 16.53 -10.94
N VAL A 307 -5.12 15.62 -10.86
CA VAL A 307 -4.00 15.72 -9.89
C VAL A 307 -3.14 16.98 -10.05
N ASP A 308 -3.13 17.60 -11.24
CA ASP A 308 -2.46 18.87 -11.53
C ASP A 308 -3.29 20.13 -11.14
N GLY A 309 -4.52 19.96 -10.65
CA GLY A 309 -5.47 21.02 -10.29
C GLY A 309 -6.42 21.44 -11.41
N THR A 310 -6.27 20.90 -12.63
CA THR A 310 -7.19 21.18 -13.74
C THR A 310 -8.53 20.46 -13.57
N ASP A 311 -9.53 20.86 -14.37
CA ASP A 311 -10.91 20.31 -14.37
C ASP A 311 -11.59 20.23 -13.00
N THR A 312 -11.25 21.16 -12.08
CA THR A 312 -11.88 21.22 -10.77
C THR A 312 -13.38 21.53 -10.91
N ARG A 313 -14.22 20.62 -10.42
CA ARG A 313 -15.69 20.71 -10.48
C ARG A 313 -16.35 20.27 -9.18
N ARG A 314 -17.47 20.89 -8.87
CA ARG A 314 -18.33 20.53 -7.73
C ARG A 314 -19.11 19.26 -8.04
N LEU A 315 -19.14 18.33 -7.08
CA LEU A 315 -19.84 17.04 -7.20
C LEU A 315 -21.16 17.04 -6.42
N THR A 316 -21.19 17.66 -5.24
CA THR A 316 -22.40 17.76 -4.41
C THR A 316 -22.84 19.22 -4.26
N ASN A 317 -24.14 19.45 -4.15
CA ASN A 317 -24.72 20.77 -3.92
C ASN A 317 -25.95 20.62 -3.03
N HIS A 318 -25.75 20.65 -1.72
CA HIS A 318 -26.81 20.55 -0.73
C HIS A 318 -26.49 21.47 0.46
N PRO A 319 -27.47 22.07 1.17
CA PRO A 319 -27.22 22.87 2.38
C PRO A 319 -26.64 22.11 3.60
N GLY A 320 -26.19 20.87 3.42
CA GLY A 320 -25.59 20.04 4.47
C GLY A 320 -24.08 19.96 4.24
N ILE A 321 -23.33 19.68 5.30
CA ILE A 321 -21.89 19.56 5.26
C ILE A 321 -21.51 18.19 4.70
N ASP A 322 -20.83 18.17 3.55
CA ASP A 322 -20.32 16.96 2.92
C ASP A 322 -18.79 16.85 3.09
N THR A 323 -18.31 15.73 3.65
CA THR A 323 -16.89 15.52 3.99
C THR A 323 -16.44 14.08 3.76
N SER A 324 -15.15 13.81 3.99
CA SER A 324 -14.55 12.47 3.97
C SER A 324 -14.81 11.67 2.67
N PRO A 325 -14.55 12.23 1.47
CA PRO A 325 -14.76 11.51 0.23
C PRO A 325 -13.79 10.33 0.08
N THR A 326 -14.28 9.21 -0.47
CA THR A 326 -13.48 8.04 -0.84
C THR A 326 -13.98 7.44 -2.15
N TRP A 327 -13.05 7.06 -3.02
CA TRP A 327 -13.39 6.47 -4.31
C TRP A 327 -13.72 4.99 -4.19
N SER A 328 -14.82 4.60 -4.85
CA SER A 328 -15.10 3.23 -5.26
C SER A 328 -13.95 2.61 -6.07
N PRO A 329 -13.78 1.28 -6.10
CA PRO A 329 -12.64 0.63 -6.77
C PRO A 329 -12.60 0.83 -8.28
N LEU A 330 -13.75 1.07 -8.92
CA LEU A 330 -13.88 1.30 -10.35
C LEU A 330 -13.83 2.79 -10.72
N GLY A 331 -13.68 3.69 -9.75
CA GLY A 331 -13.56 5.14 -10.00
C GLY A 331 -14.86 5.85 -10.40
N HIS A 332 -15.97 5.15 -10.62
CA HIS A 332 -17.24 5.73 -11.07
C HIS A 332 -18.13 6.33 -9.97
N GLN A 333 -17.82 6.08 -8.70
CA GLN A 333 -18.61 6.50 -7.53
C GLN A 333 -17.72 7.03 -6.40
N ILE A 334 -18.26 8.00 -5.66
CA ILE A 334 -17.69 8.53 -4.42
C ILE A 334 -18.63 8.16 -3.26
N ALA A 335 -18.07 7.56 -2.20
CA ALA A 335 -18.72 7.52 -0.89
C ALA A 335 -18.22 8.71 -0.05
N PHE A 336 -19.10 9.30 0.74
CA PHE A 336 -18.78 10.49 1.55
C PHE A 336 -19.70 10.58 2.76
N THR A 337 -19.29 11.35 3.76
CA THR A 337 -20.10 11.68 4.93
C THR A 337 -20.97 12.90 4.63
N SER A 338 -22.25 12.88 5.02
CA SER A 338 -23.12 14.07 4.97
C SER A 338 -24.09 14.13 6.14
N ASP A 339 -24.29 15.34 6.68
CA ASP A 339 -25.29 15.61 7.73
C ASP A 339 -26.69 15.96 7.20
N ARG A 340 -26.93 15.87 5.88
CA ARG A 340 -28.20 16.24 5.22
C ARG A 340 -29.48 15.55 5.73
N SER A 341 -29.37 14.57 6.62
CA SER A 341 -30.48 13.91 7.33
C SER A 341 -30.54 14.27 8.84
N GLY A 342 -29.91 15.37 9.25
CA GLY A 342 -29.87 15.87 10.64
C GLY A 342 -28.70 15.36 11.48
N SER A 343 -28.12 14.20 11.15
CA SER A 343 -26.83 13.74 11.68
C SER A 343 -25.93 13.20 10.55
N PRO A 344 -24.60 13.17 10.72
CA PRO A 344 -23.67 12.58 9.76
C PRO A 344 -23.99 11.12 9.44
N GLN A 345 -24.05 10.81 8.14
CA GLN A 345 -24.29 9.48 7.58
C GLN A 345 -23.44 9.28 6.34
N ILE A 346 -23.23 8.03 5.95
CA ILE A 346 -22.55 7.72 4.68
C ILE A 346 -23.54 7.77 3.53
N TYR A 347 -23.15 8.46 2.47
CA TYR A 347 -23.83 8.55 1.17
C TYR A 347 -22.91 8.04 0.06
N VAL A 348 -23.51 7.65 -1.06
CA VAL A 348 -22.83 7.39 -2.33
C VAL A 348 -23.45 8.28 -3.41
N VAL A 349 -22.61 8.78 -4.32
CA VAL A 349 -23.00 9.53 -5.52
C VAL A 349 -22.13 9.06 -6.70
N ASP A 350 -22.70 9.01 -7.90
CA ASP A 350 -21.94 8.77 -9.14
C ASP A 350 -21.07 10.00 -9.46
N ILE A 351 -19.95 9.82 -10.17
CA ILE A 351 -19.03 10.93 -10.47
C ILE A 351 -19.64 12.05 -11.32
N ASP A 352 -20.76 11.82 -11.99
CA ASP A 352 -21.52 12.85 -12.73
C ASP A 352 -22.47 13.67 -11.83
N GLY A 353 -22.56 13.34 -10.54
CA GLY A 353 -23.46 13.97 -9.58
C GLY A 353 -24.84 13.29 -9.46
N THR A 354 -25.10 12.23 -10.24
CA THR A 354 -26.34 11.45 -10.18
C THR A 354 -26.24 10.27 -9.19
N GLY A 355 -27.26 9.40 -9.14
CA GLY A 355 -27.24 8.19 -8.30
C GLY A 355 -27.20 8.40 -6.78
N LEU A 356 -27.34 9.64 -6.31
CA LEU A 356 -27.23 10.01 -4.90
C LEU A 356 -28.14 9.15 -4.00
N ARG A 357 -27.55 8.41 -3.06
CA ARG A 357 -28.26 7.53 -2.13
C ARG A 357 -27.60 7.48 -0.75
N ARG A 358 -28.43 7.35 0.30
CA ARG A 358 -28.01 7.14 1.68
C ARG A 358 -27.68 5.67 1.91
N ILE A 359 -26.59 5.39 2.64
CA ILE A 359 -26.13 4.03 2.94
C ILE A 359 -26.40 3.64 4.39
N THR A 360 -26.06 4.51 5.35
CA THR A 360 -26.17 4.22 6.78
C THR A 360 -27.41 4.86 7.42
N PHE A 361 -27.94 4.23 8.47
CA PHE A 361 -29.17 4.66 9.16
C PHE A 361 -29.02 4.67 10.70
N GLU A 362 -27.80 4.90 11.19
CA GLU A 362 -27.48 4.87 12.63
C GLU A 362 -27.45 6.28 13.24
N SER A 363 -26.99 6.44 14.49
CA SER A 363 -26.98 7.75 15.18
C SER A 363 -26.03 8.76 14.55
N TYR A 364 -24.82 8.32 14.19
CA TYR A 364 -23.76 9.11 13.56
C TYR A 364 -22.79 8.13 12.86
N CYS A 365 -22.53 8.35 11.58
CA CYS A 365 -21.54 7.60 10.80
C CYS A 365 -20.63 8.57 10.01
N ASP A 366 -19.32 8.33 10.02
CA ASP A 366 -18.33 9.15 9.32
C ASP A 366 -17.12 8.30 8.87
N ARG A 367 -16.23 8.90 8.08
CA ARG A 367 -14.92 8.37 7.64
C ARG A 367 -15.07 7.06 6.85
N PRO A 368 -15.85 7.06 5.75
CA PRO A 368 -16.01 5.88 4.93
C PRO A 368 -14.70 5.53 4.22
N THR A 369 -14.48 4.23 4.00
CA THR A 369 -13.46 3.70 3.09
C THR A 369 -14.09 2.56 2.28
N TRP A 370 -13.86 2.55 0.97
CA TRP A 370 -14.42 1.51 0.09
C TRP A 370 -13.47 0.31 0.01
N SER A 371 -14.01 -0.90 0.12
CA SER A 371 -13.24 -2.14 -0.11
C SER A 371 -12.81 -2.25 -1.58
N PRO A 372 -11.58 -2.67 -1.89
CA PRO A 372 -11.20 -3.02 -3.26
C PRO A 372 -11.98 -4.25 -3.76
N ALA A 373 -12.02 -4.41 -5.08
CA ALA A 373 -12.59 -5.60 -5.72
C ALA A 373 -11.84 -6.88 -5.26
N PRO A 374 -12.51 -8.04 -5.15
CA PRO A 374 -13.89 -8.31 -5.56
C PRO A 374 -14.96 -7.95 -4.51
N TYR A 375 -14.58 -7.39 -3.36
CA TYR A 375 -15.54 -7.00 -2.32
C TYR A 375 -16.29 -5.72 -2.70
N ASN A 376 -17.56 -5.62 -2.29
CA ASN A 376 -18.41 -4.46 -2.53
C ASN A 376 -18.98 -3.91 -1.21
N GLU A 377 -18.06 -3.51 -0.34
CA GLU A 377 -18.36 -3.06 1.02
C GLU A 377 -17.82 -1.65 1.28
N ILE A 378 -18.45 -0.94 2.21
CA ILE A 378 -17.91 0.30 2.80
C ILE A 378 -17.69 0.07 4.29
N ALA A 379 -16.47 0.32 4.76
CA ALA A 379 -16.20 0.40 6.19
C ALA A 379 -16.27 1.86 6.67
N TYR A 380 -16.80 2.08 7.87
CA TYR A 380 -17.03 3.41 8.43
C TYR A 380 -16.92 3.38 9.96
N ALA A 381 -16.72 4.56 10.56
CA ALA A 381 -16.80 4.72 12.01
C ALA A 381 -18.25 5.07 12.40
N SER A 382 -18.85 4.30 13.32
CA SER A 382 -20.20 4.54 13.86
C SER A 382 -20.15 4.83 15.37
N ARG A 383 -20.89 5.85 15.82
CA ARG A 383 -20.91 6.24 17.24
C ARG A 383 -21.60 5.18 18.09
N THR A 384 -20.82 4.55 18.96
CA THR A 384 -21.27 3.47 19.86
C THR A 384 -20.87 3.82 21.29
N GLY A 385 -21.86 4.21 22.10
CA GLY A 385 -21.62 4.69 23.47
C GLY A 385 -20.78 5.97 23.50
N PRO A 386 -19.72 6.07 24.32
CA PRO A 386 -18.90 7.27 24.45
C PRO A 386 -17.88 7.46 23.31
N GLY A 387 -17.70 6.47 22.43
CA GLY A 387 -16.70 6.48 21.36
C GLY A 387 -17.27 6.01 20.02
N PHE A 388 -16.36 5.61 19.13
CA PHE A 388 -16.69 5.05 17.82
C PHE A 388 -16.28 3.58 17.72
N ASP A 389 -17.02 2.83 16.90
CA ASP A 389 -16.69 1.47 16.49
C ASP A 389 -16.64 1.36 14.97
N ILE A 390 -15.75 0.50 14.46
CA ILE A 390 -15.66 0.22 13.02
C ILE A 390 -16.78 -0.75 12.64
N LYS A 391 -17.56 -0.35 11.64
CA LYS A 391 -18.60 -1.17 11.01
C LYS A 391 -18.33 -1.27 9.51
N VAL A 392 -18.91 -2.28 8.89
CA VAL A 392 -18.86 -2.56 7.46
C VAL A 392 -20.27 -2.77 6.97
N VAL A 393 -20.65 -2.13 5.87
CA VAL A 393 -21.91 -2.38 5.17
C VAL A 393 -21.62 -3.00 3.81
N ASP A 394 -22.25 -4.13 3.53
CA ASP A 394 -22.24 -4.77 2.21
C ASP A 394 -23.27 -4.08 1.30
N LEU A 395 -22.83 -3.59 0.14
CA LEU A 395 -23.65 -2.75 -0.73
C LEU A 395 -24.63 -3.54 -1.62
N ALA A 396 -24.53 -4.87 -1.68
CA ALA A 396 -25.47 -5.73 -2.41
C ALA A 396 -26.65 -6.16 -1.54
N THR A 397 -26.39 -6.41 -0.26
CA THR A 397 -27.37 -6.92 0.73
C THR A 397 -27.88 -5.85 1.69
N ASN A 398 -27.13 -4.77 1.89
CA ASN A 398 -27.27 -3.80 2.98
C ASN A 398 -27.08 -4.41 4.39
N GLU A 399 -26.44 -5.58 4.50
CA GLU A 399 -26.06 -6.15 5.79
C GLU A 399 -24.98 -5.30 6.45
N VAL A 400 -25.19 -4.92 7.71
CA VAL A 400 -24.21 -4.19 8.54
C VAL A 400 -23.54 -5.15 9.52
N ARG A 401 -22.21 -5.24 9.44
CA ARG A 401 -21.34 -6.05 10.30
C ARG A 401 -20.49 -5.13 11.18
N GLN A 402 -20.51 -5.34 12.49
CA GLN A 402 -19.65 -4.61 13.43
C GLN A 402 -18.34 -5.37 13.67
N LEU A 403 -17.19 -4.68 13.55
CA LEU A 403 -15.86 -5.27 13.68
C LEU A 403 -15.18 -4.98 15.02
N THR A 404 -15.49 -3.85 15.66
CA THR A 404 -15.00 -3.50 17.00
C THR A 404 -16.15 -3.25 17.96
N PHE A 405 -15.94 -3.43 19.27
CA PHE A 405 -17.00 -3.40 20.28
C PHE A 405 -16.58 -2.61 21.52
N GLY A 406 -16.89 -1.31 21.58
CA GLY A 406 -16.85 -0.45 22.77
C GLY A 406 -15.48 -0.21 23.44
N GLN A 407 -14.41 -0.81 22.93
CA GLN A 407 -13.06 -0.67 23.50
C GLN A 407 -12.37 0.58 22.92
N GLY A 408 -12.29 1.63 23.74
CA GLY A 408 -11.77 2.93 23.31
C GLY A 408 -12.67 3.59 22.27
N SER A 409 -12.10 4.51 21.50
CA SER A 409 -12.72 5.04 20.28
C SER A 409 -11.96 4.52 19.07
N ASN A 410 -12.66 3.99 18.08
CA ASN A 410 -12.13 3.32 16.89
C ASN A 410 -12.58 4.10 15.64
N GLU A 411 -11.63 4.72 14.95
CA GLU A 411 -11.88 5.75 13.95
C GLU A 411 -10.95 5.56 12.73
N SER A 412 -11.32 6.16 11.60
CA SER A 412 -10.48 6.19 10.38
C SER A 412 -10.14 4.79 9.82
N PRO A 413 -11.13 3.96 9.44
CA PRO A 413 -10.84 2.70 8.76
C PRO A 413 -10.18 2.94 7.39
N SER A 414 -9.28 2.04 7.01
CA SER A 414 -8.66 1.97 5.67
C SER A 414 -8.42 0.50 5.31
N TYR A 415 -9.00 0.04 4.19
CA TYR A 415 -8.79 -1.33 3.68
C TYR A 415 -7.36 -1.55 3.17
N SER A 416 -6.86 -2.78 3.32
CA SER A 416 -5.70 -3.30 2.58
C SER A 416 -5.98 -3.36 1.07
N PRO A 417 -4.94 -3.39 0.20
CA PRO A 417 -5.13 -3.40 -1.26
C PRO A 417 -5.87 -4.65 -1.79
N ASN A 418 -5.83 -5.76 -1.07
CA ASN A 418 -6.64 -6.96 -1.33
C ASN A 418 -8.00 -6.97 -0.60
N GLY A 419 -8.31 -5.96 0.23
CA GLY A 419 -9.58 -5.81 0.96
C GLY A 419 -9.79 -6.75 2.15
N ARG A 420 -8.84 -7.63 2.45
CA ARG A 420 -8.98 -8.69 3.47
C ARG A 420 -8.69 -8.21 4.88
N HIS A 421 -8.09 -7.03 5.02
CA HIS A 421 -7.73 -6.39 6.28
C HIS A 421 -8.18 -4.94 6.31
N LEU A 422 -8.32 -4.40 7.52
CA LEU A 422 -8.47 -2.97 7.75
C LEU A 422 -7.44 -2.49 8.76
N ALA A 423 -6.81 -1.36 8.45
CA ALA A 423 -6.12 -0.53 9.43
C ALA A 423 -7.10 0.50 9.99
N PHE A 424 -7.01 0.82 11.28
CA PHE A 424 -7.77 1.90 11.89
C PHE A 424 -7.01 2.49 13.09
N SER A 425 -7.34 3.72 13.45
CA SER A 425 -6.82 4.36 14.66
C SER A 425 -7.70 4.04 15.86
N SER A 426 -7.12 3.69 17.00
CA SER A 426 -7.89 3.43 18.23
C SER A 426 -7.20 3.82 19.52
N SER A 427 -7.96 4.36 20.48
CA SER A 427 -7.50 4.74 21.83
C SER A 427 -7.58 3.62 22.88
N ARG A 428 -7.81 2.37 22.47
CA ARG A 428 -7.96 1.25 23.41
C ARG A 428 -6.68 0.99 24.22
N GLY A 429 -6.84 0.53 25.46
CA GLY A 429 -5.73 0.28 26.37
C GLY A 429 -5.50 1.48 27.29
N ASN A 430 -4.38 2.17 27.13
CA ASN A 430 -3.96 3.28 28.00
C ASN A 430 -4.49 4.67 27.57
N GLY A 431 -5.33 4.75 26.54
CA GLY A 431 -5.89 6.01 26.03
C GLY A 431 -5.11 6.62 24.85
N ASP A 432 -3.84 6.27 24.68
CA ASP A 432 -3.05 6.71 23.52
C ASP A 432 -3.68 6.20 22.23
N LYS A 433 -3.79 7.07 21.22
CA LYS A 433 -4.27 6.65 19.90
C LYS A 433 -3.17 5.87 19.17
N GLN A 434 -3.48 4.68 18.70
CA GLN A 434 -2.53 3.80 18.02
C GLN A 434 -3.18 3.18 16.78
N ILE A 435 -2.37 2.81 15.78
CA ILE A 435 -2.86 2.07 14.62
C ILE A 435 -3.03 0.60 15.01
N TYR A 436 -4.18 0.03 14.65
CA TYR A 436 -4.50 -1.39 14.79
C TYR A 436 -4.87 -1.96 13.41
N LEU A 437 -4.53 -3.23 13.21
CA LEU A 437 -4.95 -4.04 12.06
C LEU A 437 -5.98 -5.08 12.51
N ILE A 438 -6.96 -5.37 11.68
CA ILE A 438 -7.96 -6.43 11.89
C ILE A 438 -8.32 -7.08 10.55
N GLY A 439 -8.72 -8.36 10.56
CA GLY A 439 -9.30 -8.99 9.38
C GLY A 439 -10.70 -8.44 9.07
N ARG A 440 -11.11 -8.53 7.81
CA ARG A 440 -12.48 -8.21 7.33
C ARG A 440 -13.57 -9.02 8.06
N ASP A 441 -13.20 -10.16 8.65
CA ASP A 441 -14.03 -11.03 9.49
C ASP A 441 -14.13 -10.59 10.96
N GLY A 442 -13.53 -9.45 11.33
CA GLY A 442 -13.50 -8.93 12.70
C GLY A 442 -12.56 -9.69 13.65
N ARG A 443 -11.64 -10.51 13.12
CA ARG A 443 -10.72 -11.33 13.92
C ARG A 443 -9.26 -10.94 13.68
N GLY A 444 -8.36 -11.43 14.55
CA GLY A 444 -6.92 -11.21 14.41
C GLY A 444 -6.48 -9.77 14.67
N LEU A 445 -7.09 -9.08 15.63
CA LEU A 445 -6.73 -7.73 16.03
C LEU A 445 -5.24 -7.66 16.45
N LYS A 446 -4.43 -6.86 15.75
CA LYS A 446 -3.00 -6.63 16.01
C LYS A 446 -2.76 -5.14 16.25
N LYS A 447 -2.03 -4.80 17.33
CA LYS A 447 -1.52 -3.43 17.54
C LYS A 447 -0.30 -3.21 16.64
N LEU A 448 -0.30 -2.17 15.83
CA LEU A 448 0.77 -1.86 14.88
C LEU A 448 1.80 -0.87 15.44
N THR A 449 1.32 0.20 16.08
CA THR A 449 2.18 1.27 16.62
C THR A 449 2.15 1.28 18.15
N SER A 450 3.25 1.74 18.75
CA SER A 450 3.44 1.78 20.21
C SER A 450 4.01 3.08 20.76
N ARG A 451 4.50 3.99 19.90
CA ARG A 451 5.16 5.27 20.30
C ARG A 451 4.42 6.46 19.70
N GLY A 452 4.15 7.47 20.53
CA GLY A 452 3.35 8.65 20.19
C GLY A 452 1.88 8.30 19.97
N ASN A 453 1.04 9.31 19.75
CA ASN A 453 -0.29 9.14 19.19
C ASN A 453 -0.17 8.95 17.67
N ASN A 454 -0.82 7.93 17.15
CA ASN A 454 -0.84 7.57 15.74
C ASN A 454 -2.28 7.48 15.26
N GLU A 455 -2.64 8.25 14.23
CA GLU A 455 -4.03 8.43 13.79
C GLU A 455 -4.16 8.43 12.26
N MET A 456 -5.42 8.31 11.79
CA MET A 456 -5.79 8.51 10.38
C MET A 456 -4.96 7.68 9.40
N PRO A 457 -4.92 6.34 9.54
CA PRO A 457 -4.17 5.50 8.62
C PRO A 457 -4.78 5.53 7.21
N SER A 458 -3.93 5.52 6.20
CA SER A 458 -4.28 5.20 4.81
C SER A 458 -3.30 4.16 4.28
N TRP A 459 -3.83 2.98 3.94
CA TRP A 459 -3.10 1.90 3.28
C TRP A 459 -2.83 2.28 1.81
N SER A 460 -1.68 1.84 1.28
CA SER A 460 -1.42 1.82 -0.17
C SER A 460 -2.43 0.91 -0.87
N ARG A 461 -2.97 1.36 -2.01
CA ARG A 461 -3.80 0.52 -2.90
C ARG A 461 -2.93 -0.30 -3.86
#